data_AF-A0AAD9LHW6-F1
#
_entry.id   AF-A0AAD9LHW6-F1
#
_cell.length_a   1.000
_cell.length_b   1.000
_cell.length_c   1.000
_cell.angle_alpha   90.00
_cell.angle_beta   90.00
_cell.angle_gamma   90.00
#
_symmetry.space_group_name_H-M   'P 1'
#
loop_
_entity.id
_entity.type
_entity.pdbx_description
1 polymer ?
#
loop_
_entity_poly.entity_id
_entity_poly.type
_entity_poly.pdbx_seq_one_letter_code
_entity_poly.pdbx_strand_id
1 'polypeptide(L)'
;MFKCRVCSMVPFANLFGLGGDDNDDNEHCRRNRDDDYSPSLDGSIANYSASEGGEMHVKRSAEEVAYVVKAWDTYVHERAKTLWKTPARRYSILSCIAKECARSDDPVLGNDVSCVRWNGPMEDNYPVITVTRPGESKGSTTYVNRMLVCLMSNDVTVPADQQSYEQIDKEQYRAFEMACGNSWCINLTHISLS
;
A
#
# COMPACT_ATOMS: atom_id res chain seq x y z
N MET A 1 29.28 19.65 14.60
CA MET A 1 28.40 19.35 13.44
C MET A 1 28.28 17.84 13.32
N PHE A 2 27.21 17.27 13.88
CA PHE A 2 26.97 15.83 13.80
C PHE A 2 26.26 15.54 12.47
N LYS A 3 26.94 14.87 11.53
CA LYS A 3 26.33 14.33 10.33
C LYS A 3 25.71 12.97 10.69
N CYS A 4 24.41 12.94 10.89
CA CYS A 4 23.67 11.69 11.03
C CYS A 4 23.69 10.97 9.67
N ARG A 5 24.24 9.75 9.62
CA ARG A 5 24.34 8.91 8.42
C ARG A 5 23.10 8.03 8.19
N VAL A 6 22.01 8.27 8.92
CA VAL A 6 20.79 7.45 8.89
C VAL A 6 19.55 8.34 8.75
N CYS A 7 19.41 9.02 7.61
CA CYS A 7 18.24 9.86 7.34
C CYS A 7 17.68 9.71 5.91
N SER A 8 17.94 8.61 5.18
CA SER A 8 17.42 8.48 3.81
C SER A 8 17.04 7.08 3.36
N MET A 9 16.96 6.08 4.25
CA MET A 9 16.33 4.83 3.86
C MET A 9 14.81 4.98 3.98
N VAL A 10 14.19 5.32 2.84
CA VAL A 10 12.75 5.14 2.67
C VAL A 10 12.46 3.63 2.66
N PRO A 11 11.41 3.17 3.37
CA PRO A 11 11.10 1.74 3.50
C PRO A 11 10.68 1.07 2.18
N PHE A 12 10.70 1.80 1.06
CA PHE A 12 10.34 1.34 -0.28
C PHE A 12 11.54 1.28 -1.24
N ALA A 13 12.78 1.48 -0.78
CA ALA A 13 13.96 1.50 -1.67
C ALA A 13 14.13 0.20 -2.48
N ASN A 14 13.79 -0.95 -1.88
CA ASN A 14 13.84 -2.25 -2.55
C ASN A 14 12.64 -2.50 -3.48
N LEU A 15 11.54 -1.74 -3.33
CA LEU A 15 10.33 -1.87 -4.16
C LEU A 15 10.46 -1.09 -5.48
N PHE A 16 11.24 0.00 -5.50
CA PHE A 16 11.36 0.91 -6.65
C PHE A 16 12.72 0.88 -7.35
N GLY A 17 13.58 -0.11 -7.07
CA GLY A 17 14.87 -0.25 -7.75
C GLY A 17 15.82 0.94 -7.54
N LEU A 18 15.70 1.66 -6.41
CA LEU A 18 16.57 2.79 -6.06
C LEU A 18 17.78 2.36 -5.20
N GLY A 19 18.08 1.06 -5.15
CA GLY A 19 19.33 0.54 -4.58
C GLY A 19 20.48 1.00 -5.45
N GLY A 20 21.25 1.98 -4.96
CA GLY A 20 22.40 2.55 -5.65
C GLY A 20 23.42 1.48 -6.04
N ASP A 21 23.84 1.57 -7.30
CA ASP A 21 24.99 0.90 -7.90
C ASP A 21 26.27 1.39 -7.21
N ASP A 22 26.75 0.63 -6.22
CA ASP A 22 28.13 0.77 -5.72
C ASP A 22 29.01 -0.16 -6.57
N ASN A 23 29.57 0.42 -7.64
CA ASN A 23 30.76 -0.10 -8.30
C ASN A 23 31.91 -0.11 -7.28
N ASP A 24 32.45 -1.29 -6.98
CA ASP A 24 33.78 -1.39 -6.39
C ASP A 24 34.53 -2.58 -7.03
N ASP A 25 35.58 -2.24 -7.77
CA ASP A 25 36.56 -3.13 -8.38
C ASP A 25 37.54 -3.64 -7.31
N ASN A 26 37.51 -4.94 -6.94
CA ASN A 26 38.73 -5.75 -6.83
C ASN A 26 38.53 -7.25 -6.54
N GLU A 27 39.53 -7.99 -7.05
CA GLU A 27 40.01 -9.34 -6.71
C GLU A 27 39.37 -10.61 -7.34
N HIS A 28 40.18 -11.16 -8.25
CA HIS A 28 40.37 -12.56 -8.59
C HIS A 28 40.05 -13.59 -7.49
N CYS A 29 39.35 -14.68 -7.85
CA CYS A 29 39.87 -16.05 -7.75
C CYS A 29 39.11 -17.05 -8.64
N ARG A 30 39.85 -18.04 -9.14
CA ARG A 30 39.49 -19.02 -10.17
C ARG A 30 38.75 -20.25 -9.61
N ARG A 31 37.85 -20.81 -10.45
CA ARG A 31 37.53 -22.23 -10.72
C ARG A 31 37.18 -23.20 -9.57
N ASN A 32 35.97 -23.77 -9.66
CA ASN A 32 35.62 -25.15 -10.10
C ASN A 32 34.67 -25.95 -9.18
N ARG A 33 33.64 -26.50 -9.86
CA ARG A 33 32.93 -27.78 -9.71
C ARG A 33 31.83 -27.99 -8.66
N ASP A 34 30.64 -28.24 -9.23
CA ASP A 34 29.74 -29.40 -9.05
C ASP A 34 29.40 -29.83 -7.62
N ASP A 35 28.13 -29.69 -7.25
CA ASP A 35 27.34 -30.82 -6.76
C ASP A 35 25.82 -30.52 -6.80
N ASP A 36 25.09 -31.57 -7.13
CA ASP A 36 23.67 -31.68 -7.47
C ASP A 36 22.69 -31.29 -6.35
N TYR A 37 21.63 -30.55 -6.69
CA TYR A 37 20.28 -30.86 -6.21
C TYR A 37 19.20 -30.19 -7.07
N SER A 38 18.41 -31.01 -7.77
CA SER A 38 17.18 -30.60 -8.46
C SER A 38 15.95 -30.80 -7.54
N PRO A 39 14.79 -30.19 -7.88
CA PRO A 39 13.91 -29.52 -6.92
C PRO A 39 12.81 -30.42 -6.35
N SER A 40 12.45 -30.19 -5.08
CA SER A 40 11.20 -30.70 -4.50
C SER A 40 10.15 -29.59 -4.52
N LEU A 41 9.11 -29.80 -5.33
CA LEU A 41 7.79 -29.21 -5.18
C LEU A 41 7.24 -29.59 -3.80
N ASP A 42 7.03 -28.63 -2.91
CA ASP A 42 5.90 -28.70 -1.98
C ASP A 42 5.53 -27.33 -1.38
N GLY A 43 4.22 -27.06 -1.38
CA GLY A 43 3.52 -26.16 -0.47
C GLY A 43 4.03 -24.73 -0.27
N SER A 44 3.58 -23.79 -1.11
CA SER A 44 3.35 -22.41 -0.67
C SER A 44 2.31 -22.41 0.46
N ILE A 45 2.77 -22.60 1.68
CA ILE A 45 2.03 -22.17 2.87
C ILE A 45 2.28 -20.68 2.95
N ALA A 46 1.45 -19.90 2.25
CA ALA A 46 1.14 -18.58 2.74
C ALA A 46 0.67 -18.79 4.18
N ASN A 47 1.44 -18.30 5.15
CA ASN A 47 1.03 -18.30 6.55
C ASN A 47 -0.22 -17.42 6.65
N TYR A 48 -1.38 -18.03 6.40
CA TYR A 48 -2.59 -17.62 7.07
C TYR A 48 -2.26 -17.71 8.55
N SER A 49 -2.46 -16.63 9.30
CA SER A 49 -2.64 -16.77 10.74
C SER A 49 -3.81 -17.73 10.90
N ALA A 50 -3.47 -18.99 11.18
CA ALA A 50 -4.40 -20.04 11.56
C ALA A 50 -4.90 -19.73 12.97
N SER A 51 -5.61 -18.62 13.12
CA SER A 51 -6.56 -18.39 14.19
C SER A 51 -7.94 -18.38 13.55
N GLU A 52 -8.48 -19.57 13.28
CA GLU A 52 -9.93 -19.82 13.42
C GLU A 52 -10.34 -19.74 14.91
N GLY A 53 -9.89 -18.68 15.58
CA GLY A 53 -10.42 -18.21 16.84
C GLY A 53 -11.06 -16.88 16.52
N GLY A 54 -12.27 -16.65 17.01
CA GLY A 54 -12.93 -15.34 16.93
C GLY A 54 -12.14 -14.27 17.67
N GLU A 55 -11.01 -13.84 17.12
CA GLU A 55 -10.37 -12.59 17.47
C GLU A 55 -11.38 -11.51 17.10
N MET A 56 -12.09 -11.04 18.11
CA MET A 56 -12.93 -9.86 18.00
C MET A 56 -12.12 -8.80 17.25
N HIS A 57 -12.59 -8.40 16.08
CA HIS A 57 -12.01 -7.29 15.33
C HIS A 57 -12.05 -6.04 16.22
N VAL A 58 -10.94 -5.78 16.91
CA VAL A 58 -10.84 -4.63 17.81
C VAL A 58 -10.67 -3.41 16.93
N LYS A 59 -11.73 -2.59 16.87
CA LYS A 59 -11.70 -1.29 16.20
C LYS A 59 -10.77 -0.33 16.95
N ARG A 60 -10.08 0.53 16.21
CA ARG A 60 -9.30 1.63 16.78
C ARG A 60 -10.20 2.62 17.52
N SER A 61 -9.68 3.20 18.61
CA SER A 61 -10.31 4.38 19.22
C SER A 61 -10.17 5.62 18.33
N ALA A 62 -10.91 6.69 18.65
CA ALA A 62 -10.80 7.95 17.91
C ALA A 62 -9.40 8.58 18.02
N GLU A 63 -8.77 8.47 19.19
CA GLU A 63 -7.40 8.96 19.42
C GLU A 63 -6.38 8.15 18.61
N GLU A 64 -6.54 6.83 18.56
CA GLU A 64 -5.67 5.94 17.78
C GLU A 64 -5.80 6.22 16.28
N VAL A 65 -7.03 6.40 15.78
CA VAL A 65 -7.27 6.82 14.39
C VAL A 65 -6.57 8.15 14.10
N ALA A 66 -6.73 9.15 14.97
CA ALA A 66 -6.09 10.45 14.78
C ALA A 66 -4.56 10.37 14.79
N TYR A 67 -3.99 9.48 15.61
CA TYR A 67 -2.56 9.22 15.67
C TYR A 67 -2.04 8.58 14.37
N VAL A 68 -2.63 7.47 13.92
CA VAL A 68 -2.18 6.78 12.69
C VAL A 68 -2.39 7.64 11.46
N VAL A 69 -3.47 8.43 11.40
CA VAL A 69 -3.71 9.37 10.29
C VAL A 69 -2.59 10.41 10.19
N LYS A 70 -2.17 10.98 11.33
CA LYS A 70 -1.03 11.92 11.35
C LYS A 70 0.29 11.23 10.96
N ALA A 71 0.49 9.99 11.38
CA ALA A 71 1.68 9.23 11.02
C ALA A 71 1.71 8.94 9.51
N TRP A 72 0.63 8.41 8.93
CA TRP A 72 0.53 8.16 7.49
C TRP A 72 0.64 9.45 6.68
N ASP A 73 0.18 10.59 7.21
CA ASP A 73 0.28 11.88 6.54
C ASP A 73 1.70 12.30 6.19
N THR A 74 2.69 11.90 6.99
CA THR A 74 4.10 12.24 6.73
C THR A 74 4.66 11.50 5.51
N TYR A 75 4.00 10.40 5.10
CA TYR A 75 4.36 9.59 3.93
C TYR A 75 3.49 9.90 2.71
N VAL A 76 2.44 10.72 2.86
CA VAL A 76 1.66 11.19 1.73
C VAL A 76 2.58 11.97 0.79
N HIS A 77 2.54 11.58 -0.48
CA HIS A 77 3.32 12.22 -1.52
C HIS A 77 2.87 13.68 -1.78
N GLU A 78 3.81 14.57 -2.11
CA GLU A 78 3.53 16.00 -2.32
C GLU A 78 2.47 16.24 -3.40
N ARG A 79 2.43 15.42 -4.45
CA ARG A 79 1.36 15.46 -5.48
C ARG A 79 -0.04 15.28 -4.88
N ALA A 80 -0.22 14.33 -3.96
CA ALA A 80 -1.50 14.16 -3.29
C ALA A 80 -1.83 15.37 -2.40
N LYS A 81 -0.82 15.96 -1.75
CA LYS A 81 -1.01 17.20 -0.98
C LYS A 81 -1.40 18.39 -1.85
N THR A 82 -0.91 18.48 -3.09
CA THR A 82 -1.32 19.56 -4.03
C THR A 82 -2.74 19.38 -4.55
N LEU A 83 -3.20 18.13 -4.75
CA LEU A 83 -4.59 17.81 -5.09
C LEU A 83 -5.54 18.14 -3.93
N TRP A 84 -5.21 17.70 -2.71
CA TRP A 84 -5.95 18.02 -1.49
C TRP A 84 -5.24 19.07 -0.65
N LYS A 85 -5.25 20.32 -1.13
CA LYS A 85 -4.58 21.48 -0.50
C LYS A 85 -4.91 21.61 1.00
N THR A 86 -6.15 21.31 1.38
CA THR A 86 -6.55 21.29 2.79
C THR A 86 -6.36 19.88 3.37
N PRO A 87 -5.63 19.73 4.49
CA PRO A 87 -5.43 18.42 5.13
C PRO A 87 -6.72 17.72 5.52
N ALA A 88 -7.80 18.47 5.79
CA ALA A 88 -9.09 17.93 6.23
C ALA A 88 -9.63 16.82 5.32
N ARG A 89 -9.54 16.98 3.99
CA ARG A 89 -10.03 15.96 3.04
C ARG A 89 -9.17 14.71 3.07
N ARG A 90 -7.85 14.89 3.08
CA ARG A 90 -6.90 13.78 3.15
C ARG A 90 -7.01 13.02 4.47
N TYR A 91 -7.16 13.73 5.58
CA TYR A 91 -7.37 13.14 6.90
C TYR A 91 -8.69 12.37 6.94
N SER A 92 -9.74 12.86 6.28
CA SER A 92 -11.00 12.11 6.17
C SER A 92 -10.79 10.77 5.46
N ILE A 93 -10.05 10.75 4.35
CA ILE A 93 -9.77 9.51 3.59
C ILE A 93 -8.94 8.54 4.45
N LEU A 94 -7.83 9.00 5.00
CA LEU A 94 -6.96 8.19 5.87
C LEU A 94 -7.72 7.68 7.10
N SER A 95 -8.61 8.50 7.69
CA SER A 95 -9.43 8.11 8.83
C SER A 95 -10.42 7.01 8.47
N CYS A 96 -11.04 7.07 7.27
CA CYS A 96 -11.91 6.01 6.79
C CYS A 96 -11.14 4.70 6.65
N ILE A 97 -9.92 4.73 6.10
CA ILE A 97 -9.09 3.54 5.96
C ILE A 97 -8.73 2.98 7.35
N ALA A 98 -8.24 3.82 8.26
CA ALA A 98 -7.80 3.42 9.59
C ALA A 98 -8.92 2.79 10.45
N LYS A 99 -10.17 3.22 10.28
CA LYS A 99 -11.34 2.71 11.02
C LYS A 99 -11.76 1.31 10.60
N GLU A 100 -11.54 0.97 9.34
CA GLU A 100 -11.95 -0.31 8.75
C GLU A 100 -10.81 -1.35 8.69
N CYS A 101 -9.66 -1.01 9.29
CA CYS A 101 -8.57 -1.94 9.57
C CYS A 101 -8.60 -2.34 11.05
N ALA A 102 -8.15 -3.55 11.37
CA ALA A 102 -7.97 -3.97 12.76
C ALA A 102 -6.92 -3.07 13.45
N ARG A 103 -7.06 -2.89 14.77
CA ARG A 103 -6.16 -2.05 15.58
C ARG A 103 -4.68 -2.42 15.45
N SER A 104 -4.38 -3.72 15.29
CA SER A 104 -3.03 -4.28 15.16
C SER A 104 -2.39 -4.08 13.79
N ASP A 105 -3.18 -3.76 12.77
CA ASP A 105 -2.76 -3.89 11.37
C ASP A 105 -2.50 -2.53 10.74
N ASP A 106 -1.38 -2.36 10.05
CA ASP A 106 -1.05 -1.11 9.37
C ASP A 106 -0.80 -1.35 7.87
N PRO A 107 -1.70 -0.90 6.97
CA PRO A 107 -1.55 -1.09 5.54
C PRO A 107 -0.49 -0.18 4.89
N VAL A 108 0.07 0.80 5.61
CA VAL A 108 1.02 1.79 5.09
C VAL A 108 2.43 1.57 5.63
N LEU A 109 2.54 1.40 6.95
CA LEU A 109 3.80 1.28 7.67
C LEU A 109 4.01 -0.12 8.29
N GLY A 110 3.10 -1.06 8.03
CA GLY A 110 3.21 -2.44 8.47
C GLY A 110 4.31 -3.21 7.73
N ASN A 111 4.52 -4.45 8.14
CA ASN A 111 5.46 -5.35 7.46
C ASN A 111 4.88 -5.90 6.15
N ASP A 112 5.76 -6.44 5.31
CA ASP A 112 5.46 -7.08 4.05
C ASP A 112 5.10 -8.57 4.18
N VAL A 113 5.08 -9.10 5.41
CA VAL A 113 4.78 -10.53 5.67
C VAL A 113 3.29 -10.77 5.85
N SER A 114 2.59 -9.87 6.54
CA SER A 114 1.20 -10.09 6.98
C SER A 114 0.20 -9.33 6.11
N CYS A 115 -0.89 -10.00 5.75
CA CYS A 115 -2.02 -9.34 5.09
C CYS A 115 -2.70 -8.36 6.05
N VAL A 116 -3.19 -7.23 5.51
CA VAL A 116 -4.06 -6.30 6.24
C VAL A 116 -5.46 -6.41 5.69
N ARG A 117 -6.36 -7.00 6.47
CA ARG A 117 -7.73 -7.28 6.03
C ARG A 117 -8.60 -6.02 6.09
N TRP A 118 -9.29 -5.72 4.99
CA TRP A 118 -10.34 -4.72 4.94
C TRP A 118 -11.64 -5.23 5.55
N ASN A 119 -12.27 -4.41 6.40
CA ASN A 119 -13.55 -4.72 7.06
C ASN A 119 -14.68 -3.75 6.68
N GLY A 120 -14.43 -2.88 5.70
CA GLY A 120 -15.39 -1.91 5.19
C GLY A 120 -16.17 -2.39 3.98
N PRO A 121 -16.75 -1.46 3.19
CA PRO A 121 -17.52 -1.79 1.99
C PRO A 121 -16.70 -2.49 0.91
N MET A 122 -17.36 -3.35 0.14
CA MET A 122 -16.79 -4.11 -0.97
C MET A 122 -17.65 -3.92 -2.23
N GLU A 123 -17.03 -3.93 -3.41
CA GLU A 123 -17.68 -3.93 -4.72
C GLU A 123 -16.97 -4.95 -5.61
N ASP A 124 -17.71 -5.86 -6.25
CA ASP A 124 -17.17 -6.95 -7.08
C ASP A 124 -16.03 -7.76 -6.42
N ASN A 125 -16.14 -8.03 -5.11
CA ASN A 125 -15.13 -8.69 -4.27
C ASN A 125 -13.82 -7.90 -4.02
N TYR A 126 -13.84 -6.59 -4.24
CA TYR A 126 -12.72 -5.69 -3.94
C TYR A 126 -13.06 -4.61 -2.92
N PRO A 127 -12.11 -4.22 -2.04
CA PRO A 127 -12.26 -3.13 -1.09
C PRO A 127 -12.55 -1.79 -1.76
N VAL A 128 -13.62 -1.12 -1.33
CA VAL A 128 -13.98 0.22 -1.82
C VAL A 128 -14.15 1.24 -0.69
N ILE A 129 -13.96 2.50 -1.06
CA ILE A 129 -14.11 3.67 -0.19
C ILE A 129 -14.81 4.79 -0.97
N THR A 130 -15.72 5.49 -0.29
CA THR A 130 -16.34 6.70 -0.82
C THR A 130 -15.52 7.92 -0.41
N VAL A 131 -15.09 8.70 -1.40
CA VAL A 131 -14.30 9.91 -1.20
C VAL A 131 -14.97 11.10 -1.86
N THR A 132 -14.93 12.27 -1.23
CA THR A 132 -15.36 13.52 -1.87
C THR A 132 -14.13 14.19 -2.48
N ARG A 133 -14.05 14.23 -3.82
CA ARG A 133 -12.95 14.88 -4.52
C ARG A 133 -13.11 16.42 -4.49
N PRO A 134 -12.02 17.19 -4.66
CA PRO A 134 -12.11 18.64 -4.77
C PRO A 134 -12.99 19.04 -5.96
N GLY A 135 -14.01 19.87 -5.72
CA GLY A 135 -14.94 20.30 -6.77
C GLY A 135 -16.20 19.44 -6.92
N GLU A 136 -16.29 18.28 -6.27
CA GLU A 136 -17.48 17.42 -6.27
C GLU A 136 -18.37 17.68 -5.05
N SER A 137 -19.69 17.73 -5.27
CA SER A 137 -20.71 17.84 -4.20
C SER A 137 -21.17 16.49 -3.66
N LYS A 138 -20.99 15.41 -4.43
CA LYS A 138 -21.29 14.03 -4.06
C LYS A 138 -20.00 13.23 -3.95
N GLY A 139 -19.94 12.30 -3.00
CA GLY A 139 -18.80 11.38 -2.91
C GLY A 139 -18.78 10.42 -4.10
N SER A 140 -17.60 10.16 -4.65
CA SER A 140 -17.32 9.12 -5.63
C SER A 140 -16.74 7.88 -4.94
N THR A 141 -17.17 6.69 -5.36
CA THR A 141 -16.61 5.41 -4.88
C THR A 141 -15.37 5.07 -5.69
N THR A 142 -14.33 4.55 -5.02
CA THR A 142 -13.08 4.08 -5.61
C THR A 142 -12.55 2.89 -4.84
N TYR A 143 -11.67 2.10 -5.44
CA TYR A 143 -10.97 1.01 -4.74
C TYR A 143 -9.96 1.55 -3.73
N VAL A 144 -9.86 0.88 -2.58
CA VAL A 144 -8.99 1.28 -1.46
C VAL A 144 -7.51 1.20 -1.86
N ASN A 145 -7.10 0.13 -2.54
CA ASN A 145 -5.72 -0.01 -3.01
C ASN A 145 -5.30 1.09 -3.98
N ARG A 146 -6.19 1.50 -4.91
CA ARG A 146 -5.95 2.65 -5.79
C ARG A 146 -5.82 3.95 -5.02
N MET A 147 -6.65 4.15 -4.00
CA MET A 147 -6.55 5.33 -3.15
C MET A 147 -5.24 5.37 -2.37
N LEU A 148 -4.80 4.23 -1.81
CA LEU A 148 -3.53 4.13 -1.11
C LEU A 148 -2.33 4.42 -2.03
N VAL A 149 -2.31 3.85 -3.24
CA VAL A 149 -1.29 4.17 -4.25
C VAL A 149 -1.33 5.65 -4.64
N CYS A 150 -2.53 6.23 -4.84
CA CYS A 150 -2.68 7.65 -5.15
C CYS A 150 -2.10 8.57 -4.06
N LEU A 151 -2.31 8.21 -2.79
CA LEU A 151 -1.84 8.98 -1.64
C LEU A 151 -0.33 8.83 -1.42
N MET A 152 0.21 7.63 -1.57
CA MET A 152 1.58 7.30 -1.13
C MET A 152 2.60 7.19 -2.27
N SER A 153 2.16 6.93 -3.50
CA SER A 153 3.05 6.73 -4.66
C SER A 153 3.13 7.95 -5.58
N ASN A 154 4.24 8.02 -6.29
CA ASN A 154 4.50 8.96 -7.37
C ASN A 154 3.65 8.67 -8.61
N ASP A 155 3.04 7.48 -8.70
CA ASP A 155 2.37 6.98 -9.90
C ASP A 155 1.03 7.70 -10.22
N VAL A 156 0.86 8.04 -11.49
CA VAL A 156 -0.12 8.97 -12.08
C VAL A 156 -1.48 8.31 -12.37
N THR A 157 -1.76 7.13 -11.83
CA THR A 157 -2.94 6.34 -12.20
C THR A 157 -4.29 6.79 -11.60
N VAL A 158 -4.38 8.01 -11.05
CA VAL A 158 -5.67 8.63 -10.70
C VAL A 158 -5.76 10.01 -11.35
N PRO A 159 -6.51 10.14 -12.46
CA PRO A 159 -6.91 11.43 -13.00
C PRO A 159 -7.86 12.10 -12.01
N ALA A 160 -7.59 13.37 -11.71
CA ALA A 160 -8.36 14.17 -10.78
C ALA A 160 -9.68 14.69 -11.39
N ASP A 161 -9.94 14.35 -12.66
CA ASP A 161 -10.86 15.07 -13.52
C ASP A 161 -11.78 14.11 -14.30
N GLN A 162 -13.09 14.36 -14.15
CA GLN A 162 -14.22 13.62 -14.73
C GLN A 162 -14.10 13.42 -16.26
N GLN A 163 -13.48 14.36 -16.97
CA GLN A 163 -13.32 14.30 -18.44
C GLN A 163 -12.25 13.29 -18.87
N SER A 164 -11.23 13.09 -18.03
CA SER A 164 -10.23 12.05 -18.22
C SER A 164 -10.80 10.66 -17.91
N TYR A 165 -11.85 10.59 -17.08
CA TYR A 165 -12.53 9.35 -16.69
C TYR A 165 -13.38 8.73 -17.81
N GLU A 166 -13.90 9.53 -18.73
CA GLU A 166 -14.67 9.02 -19.88
C GLU A 166 -13.77 8.52 -21.02
N GLN A 167 -12.50 8.94 -21.04
CA GLN A 167 -11.51 8.62 -22.10
C GLN A 167 -10.37 7.71 -21.65
N ILE A 168 -10.02 7.68 -20.35
CA ILE A 168 -9.10 6.69 -19.78
C ILE A 168 -9.91 5.43 -19.53
N ASP A 169 -10.05 4.68 -20.62
CA ASP A 169 -10.53 3.31 -20.71
C ASP A 169 -11.60 2.90 -19.68
N LYS A 170 -12.83 2.74 -20.19
CA LYS A 170 -13.84 1.84 -19.63
C LYS A 170 -13.29 0.42 -19.32
N GLU A 171 -12.08 0.09 -19.76
CA GLU A 171 -11.40 -1.20 -19.59
C GLU A 171 -10.41 -1.27 -18.40
N GLN A 172 -9.90 -0.15 -17.87
CA GLN A 172 -8.76 -0.15 -16.91
C GLN A 172 -9.06 0.41 -15.50
N TYR A 173 -10.30 0.79 -15.20
CA TYR A 173 -10.72 1.14 -13.83
C TYR A 173 -10.97 -0.11 -12.98
N ARG A 174 -9.95 -0.95 -12.82
CA ARG A 174 -9.99 -2.15 -11.97
C ARG A 174 -9.20 -1.92 -10.69
N ALA A 175 -9.58 -2.65 -9.64
CA ALA A 175 -8.77 -2.75 -8.44
C ALA A 175 -7.41 -3.35 -8.79
N PHE A 176 -6.35 -2.94 -8.09
CA PHE A 176 -5.08 -3.65 -8.20
C PHE A 176 -5.23 -5.08 -7.69
N GLU A 177 -4.55 -6.01 -8.34
CA GLU A 177 -4.39 -7.35 -7.80
C GLU A 177 -3.39 -7.33 -6.64
N MET A 178 -3.55 -8.27 -5.72
CA MET A 178 -2.65 -8.41 -4.58
C MET A 178 -1.70 -9.57 -4.84
N ALA A 179 -0.40 -9.35 -4.70
CA ALA A 179 0.65 -10.38 -4.82
C ALA A 179 0.47 -11.53 -3.82
N CYS A 180 -0.20 -11.28 -2.69
CA CYS A 180 -0.57 -12.31 -1.72
C CYS A 180 -1.79 -13.17 -2.13
N GLY A 181 -2.44 -12.88 -3.26
CA GLY A 181 -3.61 -13.59 -3.75
C GLY A 181 -4.91 -13.31 -2.98
N ASN A 182 -4.87 -12.50 -1.93
CA ASN A 182 -6.04 -12.19 -1.09
C ASN A 182 -6.67 -10.85 -1.51
N SER A 183 -7.87 -10.90 -2.12
CA SER A 183 -8.58 -9.70 -2.58
C SER A 183 -9.04 -8.77 -1.46
N TRP A 184 -9.09 -9.24 -0.20
CA TRP A 184 -9.44 -8.44 0.97
C TRP A 184 -8.24 -7.71 1.57
N CYS A 185 -7.03 -8.03 1.11
CA CYS A 185 -5.82 -7.37 1.58
C CYS A 185 -5.74 -5.95 1.02
N ILE A 186 -5.36 -4.99 1.86
CA ILE A 186 -5.08 -3.60 1.46
C ILE A 186 -3.66 -3.16 1.85
N ASN A 187 -2.79 -4.09 2.23
CA ASN A 187 -1.39 -3.77 2.53
C ASN A 187 -0.71 -3.23 1.27
N LEU A 188 -0.16 -2.01 1.33
CA LEU A 188 0.49 -1.35 0.20
C LEU A 188 1.63 -2.17 -0.40
N THR A 189 2.38 -2.91 0.43
CA THR A 189 3.51 -3.74 -0.02
C THR A 189 3.07 -5.02 -0.73
N HIS A 190 1.78 -5.39 -0.61
CA HIS A 190 1.21 -6.57 -1.27
C HIS A 190 0.53 -6.22 -2.60
N ILE A 191 0.58 -4.97 -3.06
CA ILE A 191 0.00 -4.58 -4.35
C ILE A 191 0.87 -5.12 -5.48
N SER A 192 0.27 -5.86 -6.41
CA SER A 192 0.93 -6.29 -7.65
C SER A 192 0.93 -5.15 -8.67
N LEU A 193 2.11 -4.84 -9.25
CA LEU A 193 2.28 -3.86 -10.32
C LEU A 193 2.51 -4.52 -11.70
N SER A 194 2.07 -5.78 -11.83
CA SER A 194 2.15 -6.59 -13.06
C SER A 194 1.43 -5.96 -14.24
#